data_AF-A0A2X3JBT3-F1
#
_entry.id   AF-A0A2X3JBT3-F1
#
_cell.length_a   1.000
_cell.length_b   1.000
_cell.length_c   1.000
_cell.angle_alpha   90.00
_cell.angle_beta   90.00
_cell.angle_gamma   90.00
#
_symmetry.space_group_name_H-M   'P 1'
#
loop_
_entity.id
_entity.type
_entity.pdbx_description
1 polymer ?
#
loop_
_entity_poly.entity_id
_entity_poly.type
_entity_poly.pdbx_seq_one_letter_code
_entity_poly.pdbx_strand_id
1 'polypeptide(L)'
;MSINRDKYLTKIKKLLRLAKGTSSPEEAANAMAKAQAYMREYNLSAADVEFSGITEADSSGAPSNAQRSPIYMHALIDLICKSFGVECYVTGNIAIPAR
;
A
#
# COMPACT_ATOMS: atom_id res chain seq x y z
N MET A 1 -15.23 -5.36 -18.20
CA MET A 1 -13.77 -5.57 -18.31
C MET A 1 -13.13 -4.92 -17.08
N SER A 2 -12.78 -5.66 -16.03
CA SER A 2 -12.15 -5.06 -14.85
C SER A 2 -10.72 -4.64 -15.20
N ILE A 3 -10.52 -3.33 -15.31
CA ILE A 3 -9.21 -2.74 -15.50
C ILE A 3 -8.37 -3.11 -14.27
N ASN A 4 -7.32 -3.91 -14.46
CA ASN A 4 -6.39 -4.28 -13.39
C ASN A 4 -5.51 -3.06 -13.04
N ARG A 5 -6.07 -2.13 -12.25
CA ARG A 5 -5.43 -0.88 -11.80
C ARG A 5 -4.00 -1.12 -11.29
N ASP A 6 -3.80 -2.18 -10.50
CA ASP A 6 -2.50 -2.53 -9.89
C ASP A 6 -1.41 -2.87 -10.92
N LYS A 7 -1.81 -3.53 -12.02
CA LYS A 7 -0.90 -3.86 -13.12
C LYS A 7 -0.36 -2.60 -13.79
N TYR A 8 -1.21 -1.58 -13.95
CA TYR A 8 -0.82 -0.31 -14.57
C TYR A 8 -0.05 0.59 -13.61
N LEU A 9 -0.42 0.62 -12.33
CA LEU A 9 0.36 1.28 -11.27
C LEU A 9 1.81 0.76 -11.22
N THR A 10 1.99 -0.57 -11.29
CA THR A 10 3.33 -1.19 -11.31
C THR A 10 4.13 -0.78 -12.55
N LYS A 11 3.49 -0.73 -13.72
CA LYS A 11 4.13 -0.28 -14.98
C LYS A 11 4.53 1.19 -14.92
N ILE A 12 3.65 2.05 -14.43
CA ILE A 12 3.89 3.49 -14.28
C ILE A 12 5.08 3.71 -13.33
N LYS A 13 5.09 3.05 -12.16
CA LYS A 13 6.23 3.09 -11.22
C LYS A 13 7.55 2.69 -11.88
N LYS A 14 7.54 1.61 -12.68
CA LYS A 14 8.74 1.16 -13.40
C LYS A 14 9.25 2.21 -14.39
N LEU A 15 8.36 2.87 -15.13
CA LEU A 15 8.71 3.95 -16.06
C LEU A 15 9.25 5.19 -15.34
N LEU A 16 8.64 5.59 -14.22
CA LEU A 16 9.12 6.72 -13.42
C LEU A 16 10.50 6.43 -12.82
N ARG A 17 10.74 5.20 -12.34
CA ARG A 17 12.06 4.79 -11.85
C ARG A 17 13.10 4.80 -12.97
N LEU A 18 12.74 4.33 -14.16
CA LEU A 18 13.60 4.36 -15.34
C LEU A 18 13.96 5.80 -15.73
N ALA A 19 12.98 6.69 -15.76
CA ALA A 19 13.19 8.11 -16.07
C ALA A 19 14.14 8.80 -15.07
N LYS A 20 14.07 8.43 -13.78
CA LYS A 20 14.95 8.97 -12.73
C LYS A 20 16.37 8.40 -12.77
N GLY A 21 16.52 7.16 -13.25
CA GLY A 21 17.78 6.40 -13.20
C GLY A 21 18.59 6.40 -14.50
N THR A 22 18.06 6.89 -15.62
CA THR A 22 18.80 6.97 -16.88
C THR A 22 19.67 8.23 -16.95
N SER A 23 20.84 8.11 -17.58
CA SER A 23 21.78 9.21 -17.82
C SER A 23 21.47 9.98 -19.11
N SER A 24 20.54 9.47 -19.95
CA SER A 24 20.14 10.13 -21.21
C SER A 24 18.87 10.96 -21.01
N PRO A 25 18.90 12.29 -21.24
CA PRO A 25 17.73 13.15 -21.10
C PRO A 25 16.55 12.77 -22.01
N GLU A 26 16.85 12.28 -23.21
CA GLU A 26 15.86 11.95 -24.23
C GLU A 26 15.08 10.66 -23.86
N GLU A 27 15.78 9.68 -23.31
CA GLU A 27 15.16 8.47 -22.76
C GLU A 27 14.32 8.77 -21.52
N ALA A 28 14.79 9.66 -20.65
CA ALA A 28 14.04 10.11 -19.48
C ALA A 28 12.73 10.80 -19.89
N ALA A 29 12.79 11.71 -20.86
CA ALA A 29 11.63 12.42 -21.38
C ALA A 29 10.60 11.45 -21.99
N ASN A 30 11.05 10.50 -22.80
CA ASN A 30 10.18 9.48 -23.40
C ASN A 30 9.53 8.57 -22.35
N ALA A 31 10.29 8.15 -21.32
CA ALA A 31 9.75 7.35 -20.22
C ALA A 31 8.70 8.12 -19.40
N MET A 32 8.93 9.41 -19.12
CA MET A 32 7.96 10.28 -18.45
C MET A 32 6.69 10.50 -19.28
N ALA A 33 6.83 10.79 -20.58
CA ALA A 33 5.69 10.97 -21.48
C ALA A 33 4.81 9.71 -21.53
N LYS A 34 5.43 8.52 -21.57
CA LYS A 34 4.72 7.24 -21.54
C LYS A 34 4.01 7.00 -20.21
N ALA A 35 4.65 7.34 -19.08
CA ALA A 35 4.02 7.25 -17.77
C ALA A 35 2.79 8.16 -17.67
N GLN A 36 2.89 9.41 -18.15
CA GLN A 36 1.79 10.37 -18.19
C GLN A 36 0.63 9.92 -19.10
N ALA A 37 0.94 9.32 -20.26
CA ALA A 37 -0.07 8.77 -21.14
C ALA A 37 -0.89 7.66 -20.45
N TYR A 38 -0.22 6.74 -19.75
CA TYR A 38 -0.90 5.72 -18.96
C TYR A 38 -1.70 6.29 -17.79
N MET A 39 -1.21 7.33 -17.11
CA MET A 39 -2.00 7.99 -16.05
C MET A 39 -3.32 8.55 -16.60
N ARG A 40 -3.30 9.18 -17.79
CA ARG A 40 -4.50 9.71 -18.45
C ARG A 40 -5.45 8.62 -18.94
N GLU A 41 -4.92 7.56 -19.55
CA GLU A 41 -5.73 6.46 -20.11
C GLU A 41 -6.48 5.69 -19.02
N TYR A 42 -5.86 5.47 -17.86
CA TYR A 42 -6.43 4.67 -16.77
C TYR A 42 -7.00 5.50 -15.61
N ASN A 43 -7.10 6.84 -15.80
CA ASN A 43 -7.58 7.80 -14.82
C ASN A 43 -6.91 7.60 -13.44
N LEU A 44 -5.58 7.50 -13.45
CA LEU A 44 -4.74 7.35 -12.27
C LEU A 44 -4.12 8.71 -11.93
N SER A 45 -4.31 9.14 -10.69
CA SER A 45 -3.71 10.36 -10.16
C SER A 45 -2.25 10.12 -9.75
N ALA A 46 -1.50 11.21 -9.58
CA ALA A 46 -0.16 11.15 -9.00
C ALA A 46 -0.19 10.54 -7.58
N ALA A 47 -1.22 10.84 -6.80
CA ALA A 47 -1.46 10.28 -5.48
C ALA A 47 -1.65 8.75 -5.53
N ASP A 48 -2.42 8.22 -6.48
CA ASP A 48 -2.57 6.76 -6.65
C ASP A 48 -1.22 6.08 -6.87
N VAL A 49 -0.34 6.72 -7.64
CA VAL A 49 0.99 6.18 -7.97
C VAL A 49 1.94 6.26 -6.78
N GLU A 50 1.92 7.37 -6.04
CA GLU A 50 2.70 7.59 -4.82
C GLU A 50 2.29 6.61 -3.72
N PHE A 51 0.99 6.51 -3.43
CA PHE A 51 0.46 5.69 -2.33
C PHE A 51 0.30 4.21 -2.67
N SER A 52 0.41 3.79 -3.93
CA SER A 52 0.37 2.35 -4.29
C SER A 52 1.52 1.51 -3.70
N GLY A 53 2.46 2.11 -2.95
CA GLY A 53 3.50 1.39 -2.21
C GLY A 53 3.12 1.12 -0.76
N ILE A 54 2.07 1.78 -0.26
CA ILE A 54 1.52 1.56 1.07
C ILE A 54 0.66 0.30 0.98
N THR A 55 1.03 -0.70 1.78
CA THR A 55 0.34 -1.99 1.84
C THR A 55 -0.05 -2.28 3.27
N GLU A 56 -1.23 -2.86 3.45
CA GLU A 56 -1.69 -3.37 4.72
C GLU A 56 -1.53 -4.89 4.74
N ALA A 57 -1.23 -5.45 5.91
CA ALA A 57 -1.13 -6.89 6.12
C ALA A 57 -1.95 -7.27 7.34
N ASP A 58 -2.95 -8.11 7.11
CA ASP A 58 -3.86 -8.56 8.16
C ASP A 58 -3.36 -9.85 8.82
N SER A 59 -3.57 -9.93 10.12
CA SER A 59 -3.45 -11.19 10.87
C SER A 59 -4.81 -11.88 10.93
N SER A 60 -4.83 -13.21 10.96
CA SER A 60 -6.05 -14.04 11.11
C SER A 60 -6.80 -13.85 12.44
N GLY A 61 -6.45 -12.83 13.23
CA GLY A 61 -7.02 -12.52 14.54
C GLY A 61 -6.27 -13.17 15.70
N ALA A 62 -6.82 -13.04 16.90
CA ALA A 62 -6.29 -13.75 18.06
C ALA A 62 -6.41 -15.27 17.85
N PRO A 63 -5.40 -16.09 18.21
CA PRO A 63 -5.43 -17.54 18.05
C PRO A 63 -6.47 -18.25 18.94
N SER A 64 -7.28 -17.50 19.67
CA SER A 64 -8.33 -18.01 20.57
C SER A 64 -9.63 -17.25 20.34
N ASN A 65 -10.76 -17.84 20.76
CA ASN A 65 -12.08 -17.19 20.79
C ASN A 65 -12.16 -16.03 21.82
N ALA A 66 -11.03 -15.41 22.15
CA ALA A 66 -10.95 -14.34 23.12
C ALA A 66 -11.65 -13.10 22.58
N GLN A 67 -12.63 -12.61 23.36
CA GLN A 67 -13.35 -11.36 23.10
C GLN A 67 -12.45 -10.11 23.19
N ARG A 68 -11.27 -10.24 23.81
CA ARG A 68 -10.27 -9.18 23.92
C ARG A 68 -8.91 -9.73 23.51
N SER A 69 -8.16 -8.91 22.76
CA SER A 69 -6.77 -9.23 22.39
C SER A 69 -5.91 -9.41 23.65
N PRO A 70 -5.15 -10.51 23.79
CA PRO A 70 -4.24 -10.71 24.91
C PRO A 70 -3.16 -9.62 25.03
N ILE A 71 -2.68 -9.35 26.25
CA ILE A 71 -1.65 -8.33 26.51
C ILE A 71 -0.37 -8.62 25.71
N TYR A 72 0.03 -9.90 25.59
CA TYR A 72 1.25 -10.26 24.85
C TYR A 72 1.15 -9.88 23.36
N MET A 73 -0.04 -9.90 22.75
CA MET A 73 -0.22 -9.49 21.35
C MET A 73 0.08 -8.01 21.19
N HIS A 74 -0.35 -7.17 22.14
CA HIS A 74 -0.03 -5.74 22.11
C HIS A 74 1.47 -5.48 22.28
N ALA A 75 2.15 -6.22 23.16
CA ALA A 75 3.60 -6.14 23.31
C ALA A 75 4.34 -6.56 22.03
N LEU A 76 3.87 -7.61 21.36
CA LEU A 76 4.43 -8.05 20.09
C LEU A 76 4.20 -7.01 18.97
N ILE A 77 2.99 -6.46 18.89
CA ILE A 77 2.65 -5.41 17.93
C ILE A 77 3.55 -4.18 18.14
N ASP A 78 3.70 -3.71 19.38
CA ASP A 78 4.57 -2.57 19.70
C ASP A 78 6.04 -2.83 19.30
N LEU A 79 6.54 -4.05 19.52
CA LEU A 79 7.88 -4.45 19.09
C LEU A 79 8.03 -4.40 17.56
N ILE A 80 7.05 -4.90 16.82
CA ILE A 80 7.04 -4.90 15.34
C ILE A 80 6.98 -3.46 14.82
N CYS A 81 6.09 -2.63 15.38
CA CYS A 81 5.96 -1.22 15.02
C CYS A 81 7.28 -0.47 15.20
N LYS A 82 7.95 -0.68 16.33
CA LYS A 82 9.25 -0.04 16.63
C LYS A 82 10.39 -0.56 15.76
N SER A 83 10.43 -1.86 15.44
CA SER A 83 11.54 -2.44 14.67
C SER A 83 11.47 -2.12 13.18
N PHE A 84 10.25 -2.03 12.61
CA PHE A 84 10.04 -1.77 11.19
C PHE A 84 9.62 -0.32 10.89
N GLY A 85 9.37 0.51 11.91
CA GLY A 85 8.93 1.90 11.75
C GLY A 85 7.53 2.00 11.12
N VAL A 86 6.64 1.07 11.46
CA VAL A 86 5.27 0.97 10.94
C VAL A 86 4.25 1.29 12.04
N GLU A 87 3.07 1.74 11.64
CA GLU A 87 1.93 1.90 12.55
C GLU A 87 0.99 0.70 12.43
N CYS A 88 0.28 0.40 13.53
CA CYS A 88 -0.71 -0.66 13.58
C CYS A 88 -2.08 -0.10 13.98
N TYR A 89 -3.14 -0.74 13.52
CA TYR A 89 -4.48 -0.55 14.05
C TYR A 89 -5.02 -1.88 14.56
N VAL A 90 -5.73 -1.85 15.69
CA VAL A 90 -6.40 -3.02 16.27
C VAL A 90 -7.90 -2.79 16.16
N THR A 91 -8.56 -3.59 15.34
CA THR A 91 -10.02 -3.60 15.23
C THR A 91 -10.59 -4.81 15.96
N GLY A 92 -11.73 -4.63 16.61
CA GLY A 92 -12.45 -5.71 17.29
C GLY A 92 -13.95 -5.53 17.09
N ASN A 93 -14.65 -6.62 16.77
CA ASN A 93 -16.11 -6.63 16.76
C ASN A 93 -16.62 -6.50 18.19
N ILE A 94 -16.80 -5.26 18.66
CA ILE A 94 -17.55 -5.00 19.90
C ILE A 94 -19.02 -5.23 19.55
N ALA A 95 -19.55 -6.39 19.90
CA ALA A 95 -21.00 -6.57 19.96
C ALA A 95 -21.52 -5.63 21.06
N ILE A 96 -22.12 -4.50 20.66
CA ILE A 96 -22.81 -3.60 21.60
C ILE A 96 -24.04 -4.38 22.09
N PRO A 97 -24.13 -4.74 23.38
CA PRO A 97 -25.34 -5.37 23.88
C PRO A 97 -26.50 -4.38 23.74
N ALA A 98 -27.57 -4.83 23.07
CA ALA A 98 -28.81 -4.07 23.00
C ALA A 98 -29.30 -3.80 24.44
N ARG A 99 -29.56 -2.52 24.73
CA ARG A 99 -30.03 -2.04 26.03
C ARG A 99 -31.51 -2.34 26.22
#